data_AF-A0A0N5B6H6-F1
#
_entry.id   AF-A0A0N5B6H6-F1
#
_cell.length_a   1.000
_cell.length_b   1.000
_cell.length_c   1.000
_cell.angle_alpha   90.00
_cell.angle_beta   90.00
_cell.angle_gamma   90.00
#
_symmetry.space_group_name_H-M   'P 1'
#
loop_
_entity.id
_entity.type
_entity.pdbx_description
1 polymer ?
#
loop_
_entity_poly.entity_id
_entity_poly.type
_entity_poly.pdbx_seq_one_letter_code
_entity_poly.pdbx_strand_id
1 'polypeptide(L)'
;MSRNIYGNIVSTSHPYWDYSEENDDCCVGLRYTSKVDVNSLKIKQASLRIFDFFSTFNQLCGLIMVILIGFFYGNIDGSYYWKDINSTTLTPDQERAYLNLHGLAVIVGLVFFHGEGLLINRHYRHEPRLIFKVYQVIFNLVALACGGFALAAFVVFSNKQTDYQYYSFQFWLLLGVLAIYVIVSFVYLFVFTFPRLPKKYRQIIRPYVNAMNLITFVLASVYSILSNALYINKYVNKQSSNICQNDGDCVTNFEYVMNFGLVATVLYSIIVVVQVSKPSWSRKVKNI
;
A
#
# COMPACT_ATOMS: atom_id res chain seq x y z
N MET A 1 -15.17 37.98 11.57
CA MET A 1 -14.93 36.59 12.03
C MET A 1 -15.42 35.64 10.95
N SER A 2 -14.53 34.83 10.38
CA SER A 2 -14.92 33.79 9.42
C SER A 2 -15.23 32.49 10.16
N ARG A 3 -16.33 31.84 9.79
CA ARG A 3 -16.64 30.49 10.25
C ARG A 3 -15.90 29.48 9.39
N ASN A 4 -15.35 28.45 10.02
CA ASN A 4 -14.73 27.36 9.26
C ASN A 4 -15.79 26.36 8.75
N ILE A 5 -15.29 25.35 8.04
CA ILE A 5 -16.03 24.31 7.32
C ILE A 5 -16.92 23.41 8.21
N TYR A 6 -16.86 23.59 9.54
CA TYR A 6 -17.69 22.87 10.52
C TYR A 6 -18.62 23.80 11.33
N GLY A 7 -18.70 25.08 10.97
CA GLY A 7 -19.57 26.05 11.64
C GLY A 7 -18.99 26.69 12.89
N ASN A 8 -17.74 26.36 13.26
CA ASN A 8 -17.07 26.96 14.42
C ASN A 8 -16.57 28.38 14.09
N ILE A 9 -16.71 29.27 15.08
CA ILE A 9 -16.18 30.64 15.03
C ILE A 9 -14.67 30.55 15.27
N VAL A 10 -13.87 30.89 14.26
CA VAL A 10 -12.42 30.90 14.39
C VAL A 10 -11.96 32.30 14.78
N SER A 11 -11.30 32.41 15.94
CA SER A 11 -10.60 33.63 16.34
C SER A 11 -9.49 33.94 15.35
N THR A 12 -9.36 35.20 14.95
CA THR A 12 -8.30 35.69 14.05
C THR A 12 -6.88 35.60 14.64
N SER A 13 -6.74 35.12 15.89
CA SER A 13 -5.46 35.00 16.60
C SER A 13 -4.91 33.56 16.73
N HIS A 14 -5.50 32.56 16.06
CA HIS A 14 -4.98 31.18 16.14
C HIS A 14 -3.84 30.93 15.12
N PRO A 15 -2.66 30.44 15.56
CA PRO A 15 -1.45 30.35 14.75
C PRO A 15 -1.42 29.06 13.92
N TYR A 16 -2.42 28.83 13.07
CA TYR A 16 -2.36 27.73 12.09
C TYR A 16 -1.89 28.26 10.74
N TRP A 17 -0.56 28.41 10.67
CA TRP A 17 0.30 28.39 9.49
C TRP A 17 0.06 29.45 8.42
N ASP A 18 0.88 30.50 8.55
CA ASP A 18 1.30 31.39 7.49
C ASP A 18 1.87 30.57 6.32
N TYR A 19 1.12 30.48 5.21
CA TYR A 19 1.56 29.88 3.94
C TYR A 19 2.41 30.88 3.13
N SER A 20 3.35 31.57 3.77
CA SER A 20 4.24 32.55 3.12
C SER A 20 5.40 31.90 2.34
N GLU A 21 5.60 30.58 2.42
CA GLU A 21 6.68 29.87 1.70
C GLU A 21 6.38 29.48 0.23
N GLU A 22 5.32 29.96 -0.41
CA GLU A 22 5.09 29.69 -1.85
C GLU A 22 4.76 30.94 -2.66
N ASN A 23 5.39 32.09 -2.33
CA ASN A 23 5.49 33.26 -3.22
C ASN A 23 6.94 33.44 -3.70
N ASP A 24 7.40 32.50 -4.53
CA ASP A 24 8.49 32.71 -5.49
C ASP A 24 7.95 33.12 -6.87
N ASP A 25 6.69 33.54 -6.95
CA ASP A 25 6.16 34.27 -8.10
C ASP A 25 6.02 35.74 -7.69
N CYS A 26 6.88 36.55 -8.31
CA CYS A 26 6.91 38.00 -8.25
C CYS A 26 5.48 38.58 -8.35
N CYS A 27 5.06 39.30 -7.32
CA CYS A 27 4.02 40.33 -7.34
C CYS A 27 2.96 40.22 -8.45
N VAL A 28 2.01 39.29 -8.33
CA VAL A 28 0.74 39.37 -9.07
C VAL A 28 -0.35 39.78 -8.10
N GLY A 29 -0.82 41.02 -8.25
CA GLY A 29 -1.85 41.62 -7.43
C GLY A 29 -3.09 40.74 -7.33
N LEU A 30 -3.57 40.54 -6.10
CA LEU A 30 -4.82 39.87 -5.80
C LEU A 30 -6.00 40.70 -6.36
N ARG A 31 -6.41 40.42 -7.60
CA ARG A 31 -7.72 40.84 -8.10
C ARG A 31 -8.76 39.83 -7.59
N TYR A 32 -9.38 40.14 -6.46
CA TYR A 32 -10.49 39.39 -5.90
C TYR A 32 -11.74 39.58 -6.77
N THR A 33 -11.87 38.83 -7.86
CA THR A 33 -13.12 38.76 -8.63
C THR A 33 -13.32 37.38 -9.23
N SER A 34 -13.90 36.45 -8.48
CA SER A 34 -14.79 35.46 -9.09
C SER A 34 -15.97 35.21 -8.15
N LYS A 35 -17.19 35.36 -8.69
CA LYS A 35 -18.40 34.88 -8.03
C LYS A 35 -18.22 33.38 -7.87
N VAL A 36 -18.07 32.92 -6.63
CA VAL A 36 -17.95 31.48 -6.36
C VAL A 36 -19.30 30.84 -6.66
N ASP A 37 -19.37 30.05 -7.73
CA ASP A 37 -20.58 29.32 -8.10
C ASP A 37 -20.92 28.30 -7.00
N VAL A 38 -22.00 28.57 -6.28
CA VAL A 38 -22.50 27.75 -5.17
C VAL A 38 -22.80 26.32 -5.63
N ASN A 39 -23.22 26.13 -6.87
CA ASN A 39 -23.50 24.80 -7.42
C ASN A 39 -22.21 24.00 -7.61
N SER A 40 -21.16 24.62 -8.15
CA SER A 40 -19.84 24.00 -8.28
C SER A 40 -19.24 23.58 -6.92
N LEU A 41 -19.46 24.38 -5.87
CA LEU A 41 -19.05 24.05 -4.50
C LEU A 41 -19.81 22.85 -3.95
N LYS A 42 -21.14 22.80 -4.12
CA LYS A 42 -21.98 21.68 -3.66
C LYS A 42 -21.58 20.37 -4.35
N ILE A 43 -21.34 20.39 -5.66
CA ILE A 43 -20.87 19.21 -6.42
C ILE A 43 -19.51 18.74 -5.89
N LYS A 44 -18.59 19.68 -5.64
CA LYS A 44 -17.27 19.36 -5.08
C LYS A 44 -17.40 18.76 -3.68
N GLN A 45 -18.25 19.31 -2.81
CA GLN A 45 -18.50 18.78 -1.46
C GLN A 45 -19.09 17.37 -1.51
N ALA A 46 -20.08 17.12 -2.37
CA ALA A 46 -20.65 15.78 -2.55
C ALA A 46 -19.58 14.77 -3.00
N SER A 47 -18.72 15.15 -3.95
CA SER A 47 -17.61 14.32 -4.41
C SER A 47 -16.59 14.01 -3.31
N LEU A 48 -16.32 14.95 -2.40
CA LEU A 48 -15.42 14.73 -1.26
C LEU A 48 -16.04 13.80 -0.22
N ARG A 49 -17.34 13.94 0.08
CA ARG A 49 -18.05 13.00 0.98
C ARG A 49 -18.04 11.57 0.43
N ILE A 50 -18.20 11.41 -0.89
CA ILE A 50 -18.08 10.10 -1.53
C ILE A 50 -16.65 9.57 -1.37
N PHE A 51 -15.62 10.41 -1.58
CA PHE A 51 -14.24 10.00 -1.34
C PHE A 51 -14.01 9.54 0.11
N ASP A 52 -14.52 10.29 1.08
CA ASP A 52 -14.36 9.96 2.51
C ASP A 52 -15.06 8.63 2.84
N PHE A 53 -16.25 8.38 2.30
CA PHE A 53 -16.93 7.08 2.43
C PHE A 53 -16.10 5.92 1.86
N PHE A 54 -15.60 6.06 0.63
CA PHE A 54 -14.73 5.03 0.03
C PHE A 54 -13.43 4.87 0.82
N SER A 55 -12.87 5.95 1.38
CA SER A 55 -11.65 5.91 2.19
C SER A 55 -11.89 5.15 3.49
N THR A 56 -12.97 5.45 4.22
CA THR A 56 -13.34 4.69 5.43
C THR A 56 -13.58 3.22 5.14
N PHE A 57 -14.32 2.91 4.07
CA PHE A 57 -14.56 1.52 3.67
C PHE A 57 -13.27 0.81 3.26
N ASN A 58 -12.38 1.50 2.54
CA ASN A 58 -11.06 0.98 2.16
C ASN A 58 -10.20 0.65 3.39
N GLN A 59 -10.15 1.56 4.37
CA GLN A 59 -9.39 1.35 5.61
C GLN A 59 -9.94 0.16 6.41
N LEU A 60 -11.27 0.00 6.45
CA LEU A 60 -11.90 -1.17 7.05
C LEU A 60 -11.50 -2.47 6.34
N CYS A 61 -11.57 -2.51 5.00
CA CYS A 61 -11.13 -3.66 4.21
C CYS A 61 -9.64 -3.96 4.42
N GLY A 62 -8.78 -2.93 4.42
CA GLY A 62 -7.35 -3.06 4.65
C GLY A 62 -7.03 -3.62 6.04
N LEU A 63 -7.73 -3.15 7.07
CA LEU A 63 -7.58 -3.65 8.44
C LEU A 63 -8.06 -5.11 8.56
N ILE A 64 -9.22 -5.45 8.00
CA ILE A 64 -9.73 -6.83 7.98
C ILE A 64 -8.75 -7.76 7.25
N MET A 65 -8.23 -7.33 6.10
CA MET A 65 -7.20 -8.07 5.35
C MET A 65 -5.97 -8.38 6.21
N VAL A 66 -5.39 -7.36 6.86
CA VAL A 66 -4.19 -7.54 7.69
C VAL A 66 -4.47 -8.44 8.90
N ILE A 67 -5.61 -8.27 9.56
CA ILE A 67 -5.98 -9.10 10.72
C ILE A 67 -6.22 -10.55 10.33
N LEU A 68 -7.00 -10.82 9.28
CA LEU A 68 -7.34 -12.19 8.89
C LEU A 68 -6.12 -12.95 8.36
N ILE A 69 -5.30 -12.31 7.52
CA ILE A 69 -4.10 -12.95 6.96
C ILE A 69 -3.01 -13.07 8.03
N GLY A 70 -2.89 -12.07 8.91
CA GLY A 70 -2.05 -12.18 10.10
C GLY A 70 -2.49 -13.33 10.99
N PHE A 71 -3.76 -13.41 11.36
CA PHE A 71 -4.30 -14.51 12.15
C PHE A 71 -4.04 -15.86 11.48
N PHE A 72 -4.25 -15.98 10.17
CA PHE A 72 -3.98 -17.20 9.42
C PHE A 72 -2.52 -17.63 9.56
N TYR A 73 -1.56 -16.76 9.20
CA TYR A 73 -0.14 -17.12 9.24
C TYR A 73 0.43 -17.28 10.65
N GLY A 74 -0.18 -16.64 11.65
CA GLY A 74 0.22 -16.77 13.05
C GLY A 74 -0.24 -18.09 13.68
N ASN A 75 -1.37 -18.64 13.22
CA ASN A 75 -1.98 -19.85 13.77
C ASN A 75 -1.77 -21.10 12.90
N ILE A 76 -1.28 -20.96 11.66
CA ILE A 76 -0.86 -22.09 10.84
C ILE A 76 0.54 -22.58 11.24
N ASP A 77 0.88 -23.82 10.88
CA ASP A 77 2.16 -24.43 11.27
C ASP A 77 3.35 -23.56 10.91
N GLY A 78 4.29 -23.48 11.84
CA GLY A 78 5.48 -22.65 11.68
C GLY A 78 5.31 -21.22 12.20
N SER A 79 4.10 -20.75 12.50
CA SER A 79 3.85 -19.42 13.10
C SER A 79 4.78 -18.32 12.54
N TYR A 80 5.32 -17.44 13.39
CA TYR A 80 6.33 -16.45 13.03
C TYR A 80 7.65 -16.73 13.74
N TYR A 81 8.62 -17.32 13.03
CA TYR A 81 10.00 -17.33 13.50
C TYR A 81 11.01 -17.32 12.37
N TRP A 82 12.12 -16.64 12.62
CA TRP A 82 13.30 -16.65 11.77
C TRP A 82 14.36 -17.51 12.48
N LYS A 83 14.59 -18.73 11.98
CA LYS A 83 15.58 -19.66 12.57
C LYS A 83 16.95 -19.47 11.91
N ASP A 84 17.99 -20.08 12.51
CA ASP A 84 19.34 -20.06 11.97
C ASP A 84 19.38 -20.59 10.53
N ILE A 85 19.82 -19.72 9.61
CA ILE A 85 19.91 -19.95 8.17
C ILE A 85 20.89 -21.10 7.86
N ASN A 86 21.90 -21.28 8.70
CA ASN A 86 22.96 -22.27 8.53
C ASN A 86 22.55 -23.70 8.91
N SER A 87 21.39 -23.87 9.57
CA SER A 87 20.90 -25.19 9.96
C SER A 87 20.54 -26.00 8.70
N THR A 88 21.22 -27.13 8.50
CA THR A 88 20.98 -28.07 7.39
C THR A 88 19.83 -29.03 7.66
N THR A 89 19.34 -29.10 8.91
CA THR A 89 18.27 -29.98 9.35
C THR A 89 17.14 -29.17 9.99
N LEU A 90 16.22 -28.68 9.14
CA LEU A 90 14.99 -28.02 9.58
C LEU A 90 13.83 -29.03 9.59
N THR A 91 12.95 -28.93 10.57
CA THR A 91 11.69 -29.67 10.52
C THR A 91 10.76 -29.02 9.48
N PRO A 92 9.78 -29.75 8.90
CA PRO A 92 8.85 -29.19 7.93
C PRO A 92 8.11 -27.94 8.46
N ASP A 93 7.79 -27.91 9.75
CA ASP A 93 7.17 -26.75 10.40
C ASP A 93 8.09 -25.51 10.39
N GLN A 94 9.41 -25.73 10.50
CA GLN A 94 10.43 -24.68 10.47
C GLN A 94 10.71 -24.13 9.10
N GLU A 95 10.57 -24.94 8.07
CA GLU A 95 10.59 -24.44 6.70
C GLU A 95 9.35 -23.59 6.41
N ARG A 96 8.18 -24.01 6.90
CA ARG A 96 6.92 -23.27 6.71
C ARG A 96 6.93 -21.88 7.36
N ALA A 97 7.64 -21.69 8.47
CA ALA A 97 7.78 -20.39 9.12
C ALA A 97 8.30 -19.28 8.18
N TYR A 98 9.27 -19.61 7.31
CA TYR A 98 9.77 -18.66 6.32
C TYR A 98 8.71 -18.29 5.28
N LEU A 99 7.88 -19.26 4.86
CA LEU A 99 6.80 -19.02 3.91
C LEU A 99 5.66 -18.20 4.55
N ASN A 100 5.40 -18.38 5.84
CA ASN A 100 4.43 -17.59 6.59
C ASN A 100 4.89 -16.13 6.72
N LEU A 101 6.18 -15.93 7.07
CA LEU A 101 6.80 -14.61 7.12
C LEU A 101 6.81 -13.92 5.75
N HIS A 102 7.07 -14.69 4.69
CA HIS A 102 6.98 -14.23 3.30
C HIS A 102 5.56 -13.72 2.98
N GLY A 103 4.53 -14.54 3.22
CA GLY A 103 3.14 -14.17 2.92
C GLY A 103 2.67 -12.94 3.70
N LEU A 104 3.01 -12.86 4.98
CA LEU A 104 2.71 -11.70 5.83
C LEU A 104 3.39 -10.43 5.30
N ALA A 105 4.68 -10.50 4.99
CA ALA A 105 5.45 -9.35 4.54
C ALA A 105 4.99 -8.82 3.17
N VAL A 106 4.52 -9.70 2.28
CA VAL A 106 3.92 -9.32 1.00
C VAL A 106 2.62 -8.55 1.22
N ILE A 107 1.69 -9.08 2.03
CA ILE A 107 0.39 -8.43 2.27
C ILE A 107 0.55 -7.10 3.01
N VAL A 108 1.31 -7.08 4.10
CA VAL A 108 1.47 -5.88 4.92
C VAL A 108 2.33 -4.84 4.19
N GLY A 109 3.43 -5.26 3.58
CA GLY A 109 4.36 -4.35 2.91
C GLY A 109 3.91 -3.92 1.53
N LEU A 110 3.81 -4.87 0.61
CA LEU A 110 3.64 -4.60 -0.82
C LEU A 110 2.19 -4.31 -1.22
N VAL A 111 1.20 -4.70 -0.40
CA VAL A 111 -0.21 -4.39 -0.63
C VAL A 111 -0.67 -3.26 0.30
N PHE A 112 -0.67 -3.46 1.63
CA PHE A 112 -1.21 -2.48 2.55
C PHE A 112 -0.40 -1.17 2.57
N PHE A 113 0.87 -1.21 3.00
CA PHE A 113 1.68 0.02 3.10
C PHE A 113 1.94 0.70 1.75
N HIS A 114 2.12 -0.07 0.68
CA HIS A 114 2.21 0.50 -0.66
C HIS A 114 0.90 1.21 -1.06
N GLY A 115 -0.26 0.60 -0.83
CA GLY A 115 -1.57 1.22 -1.12
C GLY A 115 -1.81 2.49 -0.31
N GLU A 116 -1.46 2.49 0.98
CA GLU A 116 -1.53 3.68 1.83
C GLU A 116 -0.57 4.78 1.35
N GLY A 117 0.63 4.39 0.94
CA GLY A 117 1.58 5.29 0.28
C GLY A 117 0.98 5.93 -0.98
N LEU A 118 0.26 5.19 -1.82
CA LEU A 118 -0.38 5.74 -3.03
C LEU A 118 -1.50 6.75 -2.71
N LEU A 119 -2.23 6.54 -1.61
CA LEU A 119 -3.36 7.37 -1.22
C LEU A 119 -2.97 8.57 -0.33
N ILE A 120 -1.74 8.62 0.18
CA ILE A 120 -1.31 9.61 1.18
C ILE A 120 -1.57 11.06 0.75
N ASN A 121 -1.33 11.36 -0.53
CA ASN A 121 -1.50 12.70 -1.10
C ASN A 121 -2.98 13.12 -1.24
N ARG A 122 -3.91 12.16 -1.15
CA ARG A 122 -5.36 12.35 -1.22
C ARG A 122 -5.98 12.42 0.18
N HIS A 123 -5.52 11.59 1.11
CA HIS A 123 -5.92 11.65 2.52
C HIS A 123 -5.50 12.99 3.14
N TYR A 124 -4.24 13.39 2.96
CA TYR A 124 -3.69 14.63 3.51
C TYR A 124 -3.73 15.80 2.53
N ARG A 125 -4.85 15.97 1.82
CA ARG A 125 -5.02 17.02 0.79
C ARG A 125 -4.91 18.45 1.33
N HIS A 126 -5.18 18.64 2.63
CA HIS A 126 -5.17 19.94 3.31
C HIS A 126 -3.81 20.29 3.92
N GLU A 127 -2.91 19.32 4.05
CA GLU A 127 -1.60 19.50 4.70
C GLU A 127 -0.56 20.18 3.78
N PRO A 128 0.49 20.81 4.34
CA PRO A 128 1.59 21.36 3.57
C PRO A 128 2.30 20.30 2.73
N ARG A 129 2.96 20.74 1.65
CA ARG A 129 3.47 19.81 0.64
C ARG A 129 4.63 18.93 1.12
N LEU A 130 5.36 19.43 2.10
CA LEU A 130 6.50 18.71 2.67
C LEU A 130 6.03 17.47 3.43
N ILE A 131 4.96 17.58 4.23
CA ILE A 131 4.46 16.52 5.10
C ILE A 131 4.09 15.28 4.30
N PHE A 132 3.28 15.41 3.24
CA PHE A 132 2.88 14.23 2.47
C PHE A 132 4.05 13.59 1.71
N LYS A 133 5.08 14.37 1.31
CA LYS A 133 6.27 13.81 0.65
C LYS A 133 7.08 12.97 1.61
N VAL A 134 7.23 13.43 2.86
CA VAL A 134 7.92 12.68 3.91
C VAL A 134 7.18 11.37 4.18
N TYR A 135 5.86 11.43 4.36
CA TYR A 135 5.06 10.20 4.53
C TYR A 135 5.19 9.27 3.32
N GLN A 136 5.10 9.78 2.09
CA GLN A 136 5.29 8.96 0.89
C GLN A 136 6.63 8.22 0.91
N VAL A 137 7.72 8.92 1.26
CA VAL A 137 9.05 8.29 1.35
C VAL A 137 9.08 7.23 2.45
N ILE A 138 8.50 7.51 3.62
CA ILE A 138 8.44 6.54 4.73
C ILE A 138 7.66 5.29 4.31
N PHE A 139 6.46 5.44 3.76
CA PHE A 139 5.64 4.30 3.31
C PHE A 139 6.36 3.49 2.23
N ASN A 140 7.01 4.15 1.27
CA ASN A 140 7.78 3.45 0.23
C ASN A 140 8.99 2.70 0.80
N LEU A 141 9.71 3.28 1.77
CA LEU A 141 10.84 2.62 2.42
C LEU A 141 10.40 1.41 3.25
N VAL A 142 9.29 1.53 4.00
CA VAL A 142 8.71 0.42 4.77
C VAL A 142 8.26 -0.69 3.83
N ALA A 143 7.52 -0.36 2.76
CA ALA A 143 7.09 -1.33 1.76
C ALA A 143 8.28 -2.03 1.09
N LEU A 144 9.35 -1.29 0.77
CA LEU A 144 10.57 -1.85 0.18
C LEU A 144 11.31 -2.77 1.15
N ALA A 145 11.41 -2.40 2.42
CA ALA A 145 12.02 -3.24 3.46
C ALA A 145 11.23 -4.54 3.65
N CYS A 146 9.90 -4.46 3.74
CA CYS A 146 9.03 -5.64 3.79
C CYS A 146 9.16 -6.50 2.53
N GLY A 147 9.25 -5.90 1.35
CA GLY A 147 9.45 -6.60 0.08
C GLY A 147 10.77 -7.35 0.01
N GLY A 148 11.87 -6.70 0.44
CA GLY A 148 13.18 -7.33 0.54
C GLY A 148 13.19 -8.48 1.55
N PHE A 149 12.54 -8.29 2.71
CA PHE A 149 12.37 -9.33 3.72
C PHE A 149 11.55 -10.53 3.18
N ALA A 150 10.46 -10.26 2.46
CA ALA A 150 9.64 -11.31 1.83
C ALA A 150 10.44 -12.12 0.82
N LEU A 151 11.26 -11.46 -0.01
CA LEU A 151 12.13 -12.15 -0.96
C LEU A 151 13.19 -12.99 -0.26
N ALA A 152 13.84 -12.44 0.78
CA ALA A 152 14.83 -13.16 1.58
C ALA A 152 14.23 -14.41 2.23
N ALA A 153 13.06 -14.29 2.85
CA ALA A 153 12.35 -15.42 3.45
C ALA A 153 12.03 -16.51 2.42
N PHE A 154 11.57 -16.12 1.23
CA PHE A 154 11.29 -17.07 0.14
C PHE A 154 12.56 -17.75 -0.39
N VAL A 155 13.67 -17.02 -0.54
CA VAL A 155 14.95 -17.60 -1.00
C VAL A 155 15.49 -18.60 0.03
N VAL A 156 15.43 -18.27 1.32
CA VAL A 156 15.83 -19.21 2.38
C VAL A 156 14.96 -20.46 2.33
N PHE A 157 13.64 -20.31 2.24
CA PHE A 157 12.72 -21.44 2.07
C PHE A 157 13.07 -22.29 0.83
N SER A 158 13.23 -21.66 -0.33
CA SER A 158 13.52 -22.34 -1.60
C SER A 158 14.85 -23.07 -1.59
N ASN A 159 15.87 -22.58 -0.88
CA ASN A 159 17.17 -23.25 -0.78
C ASN A 159 17.15 -24.51 0.09
N LYS A 160 16.13 -24.67 0.94
CA LYS A 160 15.97 -25.86 1.79
C LYS A 160 15.12 -26.94 1.12
N GLN A 161 14.35 -26.56 0.11
CA GLN A 161 13.51 -27.48 -0.65
C GLN A 161 14.36 -28.24 -1.68
N THR A 162 14.13 -29.55 -1.82
CA THR A 162 14.87 -30.42 -2.75
C THR A 162 14.54 -30.14 -4.23
N ASP A 163 13.38 -29.54 -4.50
CA ASP A 163 12.93 -29.18 -5.84
C ASP A 163 13.28 -27.72 -6.15
N TYR A 164 13.84 -27.48 -7.34
CA TYR A 164 14.24 -26.14 -7.81
C TYR A 164 13.02 -25.21 -8.04
N GLN A 165 12.68 -24.38 -7.03
CA GLN A 165 11.50 -23.50 -7.07
C GLN A 165 11.71 -22.13 -7.75
N TYR A 166 12.96 -21.79 -8.13
CA TYR A 166 13.30 -20.51 -8.80
C TYR A 166 12.71 -20.33 -10.21
N TYR A 167 12.21 -21.40 -10.82
CA TYR A 167 11.59 -21.35 -12.15
C TYR A 167 10.09 -21.03 -12.11
N SER A 168 9.48 -20.94 -10.91
CA SER A 168 8.05 -20.67 -10.79
C SER A 168 7.70 -19.26 -11.28
N PHE A 169 6.61 -19.14 -12.04
CA PHE A 169 6.09 -17.84 -12.47
C PHE A 169 5.87 -16.87 -11.31
N GLN A 170 5.46 -17.41 -10.15
CA GLN A 170 5.29 -16.65 -8.91
C GLN A 170 6.58 -15.94 -8.48
N PHE A 171 7.72 -16.66 -8.43
CA PHE A 171 9.00 -16.06 -8.07
C PHE A 171 9.40 -14.92 -9.03
N TRP A 172 9.30 -15.15 -10.33
CA TRP A 172 9.61 -14.14 -11.35
C TRP A 172 8.72 -12.91 -11.25
N LEU A 173 7.44 -13.10 -10.92
CA LEU A 173 6.50 -12.01 -10.72
C LEU A 173 6.90 -11.14 -9.51
N LEU A 174 7.18 -11.74 -8.35
CA LEU A 174 7.66 -10.98 -7.18
C LEU A 174 8.96 -10.23 -7.46
N LEU A 175 9.93 -10.92 -8.08
CA LEU A 175 11.23 -10.33 -8.39
C LEU A 175 11.08 -9.14 -9.35
N GLY A 176 10.22 -9.28 -10.38
CA GLY A 176 9.89 -8.21 -11.31
C GLY A 176 9.20 -7.03 -10.62
N VAL A 177 8.22 -7.29 -9.74
CA VAL A 177 7.54 -6.26 -8.93
C VAL A 177 8.55 -5.50 -8.07
N LEU A 178 9.42 -6.19 -7.35
CA LEU A 178 10.44 -5.56 -6.51
C LEU A 178 11.46 -4.77 -7.33
N ALA A 179 11.93 -5.29 -8.46
CA ALA A 179 12.85 -4.58 -9.33
C ALA A 179 12.26 -3.26 -9.85
N ILE A 180 11.01 -3.30 -10.33
CA ILE A 180 10.29 -2.09 -10.76
C ILE A 180 10.09 -1.14 -9.57
N TYR A 181 9.68 -1.67 -8.40
CA TYR A 181 9.43 -0.86 -7.21
C TYR A 181 10.67 -0.13 -6.73
N VAL A 182 11.83 -0.79 -6.75
CA VAL A 182 13.14 -0.19 -6.45
C VAL A 182 13.44 0.95 -7.41
N ILE A 183 13.35 0.70 -8.72
CA ILE A 183 13.64 1.72 -9.75
C ILE A 183 12.72 2.92 -9.57
N VAL A 184 11.41 2.68 -9.42
CA VAL A 184 10.43 3.77 -9.29
C VAL A 184 10.63 4.55 -7.99
N SER A 185 10.96 3.86 -6.89
CA SER A 185 11.27 4.50 -5.60
C SER A 185 12.52 5.38 -5.67
N PHE A 186 13.58 4.90 -6.33
CA PHE A 186 14.80 5.69 -6.56
C PHE A 186 14.52 6.90 -7.45
N VAL A 187 13.82 6.71 -8.57
CA VAL A 187 13.41 7.82 -9.44
C VAL A 187 12.57 8.82 -8.66
N TYR A 188 11.64 8.36 -7.82
CA TYR A 188 10.82 9.24 -6.99
C TYR A 188 11.69 10.10 -6.04
N LEU A 189 12.61 9.45 -5.32
CA LEU A 189 13.51 10.11 -4.37
C LEU A 189 14.38 11.18 -5.06
N PHE A 190 15.06 10.82 -6.15
CA PHE A 190 15.97 11.72 -6.86
C PHE A 190 15.25 12.86 -7.58
N VAL A 191 14.11 12.56 -8.20
CA VAL A 191 13.37 13.55 -9.01
C VAL A 191 12.55 14.50 -8.14
N PHE A 192 11.88 14.01 -7.09
CA PHE A 192 10.88 14.81 -6.34
C PHE A 192 11.29 15.23 -4.93
N THR A 193 12.29 14.57 -4.33
CA THR A 193 12.70 14.80 -2.93
C THR A 193 14.10 15.42 -2.84
N PHE A 194 15.16 14.72 -3.27
CA PHE A 194 16.55 15.17 -3.14
C PHE A 194 17.41 14.55 -4.26
N PRO A 195 18.14 15.31 -5.11
CA PRO A 195 18.43 16.76 -5.09
C PRO A 195 17.36 17.65 -5.74
N ARG A 196 16.16 17.12 -6.04
CA ARG A 196 15.01 17.82 -6.61
C ARG A 196 15.30 18.48 -7.96
N LEU A 197 14.96 17.76 -9.03
CA LEU A 197 15.16 18.24 -10.41
C LEU A 197 14.36 19.53 -10.76
N PRO A 198 14.79 20.28 -11.80
CA PRO A 198 14.05 21.43 -12.31
C PRO A 198 12.59 21.11 -12.66
N LYS A 199 11.70 22.12 -12.55
CA LYS A 199 10.24 21.97 -12.78
C LYS A 199 9.91 21.28 -14.12
N LYS A 200 10.64 21.61 -15.19
CA LYS A 200 10.48 21.03 -16.55
C LYS A 200 10.56 19.50 -16.54
N TYR A 201 11.62 18.94 -15.96
CA TYR A 201 11.81 17.48 -15.92
C TYR A 201 10.81 16.79 -14.99
N ARG A 202 10.50 17.40 -13.84
CA ARG A 202 9.52 16.85 -12.89
C ARG A 202 8.13 16.72 -13.51
N GLN A 203 7.71 17.66 -14.34
CA GLN A 203 6.40 17.60 -15.02
C GLN A 203 6.35 16.47 -16.06
N ILE A 204 7.44 16.25 -16.79
CA ILE A 204 7.55 15.19 -17.80
C ILE A 204 7.57 13.81 -17.14
N ILE A 205 8.33 13.63 -16.05
CA ILE A 205 8.54 12.33 -15.40
C ILE A 205 7.35 11.89 -14.54
N ARG A 206 6.62 12.85 -13.93
CA ARG A 206 5.50 12.59 -13.02
C ARG A 206 4.43 11.61 -13.53
N PRO A 207 3.88 11.73 -14.75
CA PRO A 207 2.87 10.78 -15.24
C PRO A 207 3.42 9.35 -15.32
N TYR A 208 4.67 9.17 -15.75
CA TYR A 208 5.31 7.85 -15.83
C TYR A 208 5.52 7.24 -14.44
N VAL A 209 6.05 7.99 -13.49
CA VAL A 209 6.25 7.51 -12.11
C VAL A 209 4.92 7.13 -11.45
N ASN A 210 3.86 7.92 -11.66
CA ASN A 210 2.54 7.60 -11.14
C ASN A 210 1.96 6.33 -11.79
N ALA A 211 2.08 6.18 -13.11
CA ALA A 211 1.60 5.00 -13.83
C ALA A 211 2.36 3.74 -13.41
N MET A 212 3.69 3.82 -13.32
CA MET A 212 4.52 2.69 -12.90
C MET A 212 4.22 2.26 -11.47
N ASN A 213 4.09 3.20 -10.51
CA ASN A 213 3.68 2.85 -9.14
C ASN A 213 2.31 2.14 -9.10
N LEU A 214 1.33 2.63 -9.87
CA LEU A 214 0.01 2.01 -9.94
C LEU A 214 0.09 0.59 -10.55
N ILE A 215 0.84 0.41 -11.63
CA ILE A 215 1.07 -0.91 -12.25
C ILE A 215 1.74 -1.85 -11.24
N THR A 216 2.78 -1.40 -10.53
CA THR A 216 3.46 -2.20 -9.52
C THR A 216 2.53 -2.60 -8.37
N PHE A 217 1.65 -1.70 -7.92
CA PHE A 217 0.65 -2.02 -6.90
C PHE A 217 -0.37 -3.08 -7.37
N VAL A 218 -0.85 -2.96 -8.61
CA VAL A 218 -1.76 -3.95 -9.20
C VAL A 218 -1.07 -5.32 -9.31
N LEU A 219 0.16 -5.35 -9.82
CA LEU A 219 0.94 -6.59 -9.91
C LEU A 219 1.22 -7.20 -8.53
N ALA A 220 1.56 -6.40 -7.53
CA ALA A 220 1.74 -6.87 -6.15
C ALA A 220 0.45 -7.43 -5.54
N SER A 221 -0.70 -6.80 -5.84
CA SER A 221 -2.01 -7.30 -5.40
C SER A 221 -2.35 -8.65 -6.05
N VAL A 222 -2.17 -8.76 -7.37
CA VAL A 222 -2.38 -10.02 -8.12
C VAL A 222 -1.46 -11.12 -7.61
N TYR A 223 -0.18 -10.80 -7.42
CA TYR A 223 0.80 -11.70 -6.84
C TYR A 223 0.36 -12.23 -5.48
N SER A 224 -0.07 -11.33 -4.60
CA SER A 224 -0.46 -11.68 -3.25
C SER A 224 -1.68 -12.61 -3.23
N ILE A 225 -2.69 -12.31 -4.06
CA ILE A 225 -3.87 -13.16 -4.20
C ILE A 225 -3.49 -14.55 -4.72
N LEU A 226 -2.68 -14.60 -5.78
CA LEU A 226 -2.19 -15.85 -6.37
C LEU A 226 -1.38 -16.68 -5.37
N SER A 227 -0.44 -16.03 -4.67
CA SER A 227 0.43 -16.67 -3.68
C SER A 227 -0.38 -17.29 -2.54
N ASN A 228 -1.33 -16.54 -1.98
CA ASN A 228 -2.19 -17.03 -0.89
C ASN A 228 -3.12 -18.16 -1.36
N ALA A 229 -3.69 -18.07 -2.56
CA ALA A 229 -4.54 -19.14 -3.11
C ALA A 229 -3.76 -20.44 -3.35
N LEU A 230 -2.53 -20.33 -3.88
CA LEU A 230 -1.63 -21.48 -4.06
C LEU A 230 -1.19 -22.07 -2.72
N TYR A 231 -0.95 -21.21 -1.72
CA TYR A 231 -0.61 -21.65 -0.37
C TYR A 231 -1.71 -22.53 0.23
N ILE A 232 -2.97 -22.10 0.18
CA ILE A 232 -4.12 -22.89 0.66
C ILE A 232 -4.16 -24.25 -0.04
N ASN A 233 -4.14 -24.25 -1.37
CA ASN A 233 -4.24 -25.48 -2.16
C ASN A 233 -3.11 -26.48 -1.83
N LYS A 234 -1.88 -25.97 -1.68
CA LYS A 234 -0.70 -26.81 -1.44
C LYS A 234 -0.59 -27.29 0.00
N TYR A 235 -0.86 -26.44 0.99
CA TYR A 235 -0.53 -26.73 2.39
C TYR A 235 -1.75 -27.08 3.26
N VAL A 236 -2.91 -26.49 2.97
CA VAL A 236 -4.14 -26.73 3.71
C VAL A 236 -4.90 -27.91 3.10
N ASN A 237 -5.22 -27.84 1.80
CA ASN A 237 -6.11 -28.82 1.15
C ASN A 237 -5.46 -30.19 0.92
N LYS A 238 -4.13 -30.22 0.74
CA LYS A 238 -3.37 -31.48 0.67
C LYS A 238 -2.95 -32.02 2.04
N GLN A 239 -3.50 -31.46 3.13
CA GLN A 239 -3.34 -31.95 4.50
C GLN A 239 -1.87 -32.20 4.91
N SER A 240 -0.97 -31.31 4.50
CA SER A 240 0.46 -31.37 4.84
C SER A 240 0.81 -30.60 6.12
N SER A 241 -0.20 -30.01 6.77
CA SER A 241 -0.09 -29.36 8.06
C SER A 241 -0.47 -30.32 9.20
N ASN A 242 0.34 -30.30 10.25
CA ASN A 242 0.18 -31.10 11.45
C ASN A 242 -0.89 -30.54 12.41
N ILE A 243 -1.32 -29.27 12.24
CA ILE A 243 -2.28 -28.62 13.15
C ILE A 243 -3.67 -29.26 13.10
N CYS A 244 -4.17 -29.52 11.90
CA CYS A 244 -5.51 -30.07 11.71
C CYS A 244 -5.42 -31.57 11.35
N GLN A 245 -4.62 -32.36 12.09
CA GLN A 245 -4.57 -33.81 11.86
C GLN A 245 -5.98 -34.41 12.03
N ASN A 246 -6.56 -34.83 10.91
CA ASN A 246 -7.86 -35.49 10.77
C ASN A 246 -9.11 -34.75 11.28
N ASP A 247 -9.01 -33.45 11.58
CA ASP A 247 -10.17 -32.62 11.94
C ASP A 247 -10.63 -31.78 10.73
N GLY A 248 -11.73 -32.20 10.12
CA GLY A 248 -12.33 -31.52 8.96
C GLY A 248 -12.81 -30.11 9.29
N ASP A 249 -13.32 -29.88 10.49
CA ASP A 249 -13.86 -28.58 10.90
C ASP A 249 -12.73 -27.54 11.04
N CYS A 250 -11.56 -27.96 11.54
CA CYS A 250 -10.34 -27.15 11.64
C CYS A 250 -9.88 -26.64 10.26
N VAL A 251 -9.78 -27.54 9.27
CA VAL A 251 -9.33 -27.20 7.91
C VAL A 251 -10.29 -26.19 7.27
N THR A 252 -11.59 -26.45 7.35
CA THR A 252 -12.63 -25.59 6.77
C THR A 252 -12.61 -24.19 7.39
N ASN A 253 -12.38 -24.07 8.70
CA ASN A 253 -12.27 -22.76 9.36
C ASN A 253 -11.09 -21.92 8.81
N PHE A 254 -9.91 -22.53 8.62
CA PHE A 254 -8.75 -21.82 8.05
C PHE A 254 -8.96 -21.43 6.58
N GLU A 255 -9.61 -22.28 5.79
CA GLU A 255 -10.01 -21.94 4.42
C GLU A 255 -10.93 -20.72 4.39
N TYR A 256 -11.94 -20.66 5.27
CA TYR A 256 -12.82 -19.49 5.36
C TYR A 256 -12.06 -18.22 5.76
N VAL A 257 -11.21 -18.28 6.78
CA VAL A 257 -10.41 -17.13 7.23
C VAL A 257 -9.57 -16.57 6.08
N MET A 258 -8.85 -17.42 5.36
CA MET A 258 -8.02 -16.97 4.25
C MET A 258 -8.86 -16.47 3.08
N ASN A 259 -9.96 -17.14 2.73
CA ASN A 259 -10.86 -16.70 1.66
C ASN A 259 -11.48 -15.32 1.96
N PHE A 260 -11.95 -15.07 3.18
CA PHE A 260 -12.42 -13.75 3.58
C PHE A 260 -11.30 -12.70 3.58
N GLY A 261 -10.09 -13.09 3.99
CA GLY A 261 -8.89 -12.25 3.87
C GLY A 261 -8.60 -11.86 2.43
N LEU A 262 -8.67 -12.82 1.49
CA LEU A 262 -8.45 -12.59 0.06
C LEU A 262 -9.54 -11.71 -0.56
N VAL A 263 -10.81 -11.89 -0.19
CA VAL A 263 -11.90 -11.00 -0.62
C VAL A 263 -11.65 -9.58 -0.12
N ALA A 264 -11.23 -9.41 1.13
CA ALA A 264 -10.86 -8.11 1.67
C ALA A 264 -9.68 -7.48 0.91
N THR A 265 -8.66 -8.27 0.54
CA THR A 265 -7.53 -7.84 -0.31
C THR A 265 -8.02 -7.33 -1.67
N VAL A 266 -8.89 -8.09 -2.34
CA VAL A 266 -9.44 -7.71 -3.66
C VAL A 266 -10.22 -6.40 -3.55
N LEU A 267 -11.10 -6.27 -2.56
CA LEU A 267 -11.88 -5.05 -2.36
C LEU A 267 -10.98 -3.85 -2.07
N TYR A 268 -10.00 -4.01 -1.17
CA TYR A 268 -9.01 -2.98 -0.88
C TYR A 268 -8.27 -2.53 -2.13
N SER A 269 -7.70 -3.47 -2.90
CA SER A 269 -6.94 -3.14 -4.12
C SER A 269 -7.80 -2.43 -5.18
N ILE A 270 -9.05 -2.85 -5.39
CA ILE A 270 -9.96 -2.18 -6.33
C ILE A 270 -10.25 -0.75 -5.87
N ILE A 271 -10.55 -0.53 -4.60
CA ILE A 271 -10.88 0.80 -4.08
C ILE A 271 -9.67 1.73 -4.16
N VAL A 272 -8.46 1.25 -3.81
CA VAL A 272 -7.20 2.00 -3.97
C VAL A 272 -7.03 2.42 -5.44
N VAL A 273 -7.18 1.51 -6.40
CA VAL A 273 -7.04 1.83 -7.83
C VAL A 273 -8.05 2.88 -8.27
N VAL A 274 -9.32 2.75 -7.86
CA VAL A 274 -10.39 3.72 -8.17
C VAL A 274 -10.06 5.09 -7.57
N GLN A 275 -9.63 5.13 -6.31
CA GLN A 275 -9.29 6.35 -5.61
C GLN A 275 -8.08 7.05 -6.23
N VAL A 276 -7.05 6.29 -6.62
CA VAL A 276 -5.83 6.81 -7.27
C VAL A 276 -6.12 7.27 -8.70
N SER A 277 -7.01 6.60 -9.42
CA SER A 277 -7.30 6.93 -10.83
C SER A 277 -8.21 8.15 -10.98
N LYS A 278 -9.06 8.43 -9.99
CA LYS A 278 -10.04 9.53 -10.10
C LYS A 278 -9.37 10.90 -9.99
N PRO A 279 -9.40 11.73 -11.06
CA PRO A 279 -8.69 13.02 -11.08
C PRO A 279 -9.38 14.07 -10.21
N SER A 280 -10.71 13.97 -10.02
CA SER A 280 -11.47 14.94 -9.21
C SER A 280 -11.14 14.88 -7.71
N TRP A 281 -10.58 13.76 -7.25
CA TRP A 281 -10.11 13.56 -5.89
C TRP A 281 -8.62 13.87 -5.72
N SER A 282 -7.92 14.19 -6.81
CA SER A 282 -6.51 14.56 -6.76
C SER A 282 -6.35 15.96 -6.16
N ARG A 283 -5.25 16.17 -5.43
CA ARG A 283 -4.88 17.50 -4.93
C ARG A 283 -4.65 18.42 -6.12
N LYS A 284 -5.58 19.37 -6.33
CA LYS A 284 -5.36 20.45 -7.30
C LYS A 284 -4.25 21.34 -6.76
N VAL A 285 -3.13 21.38 -7.48
CA VAL A 285 -2.18 22.48 -7.36
C VAL A 285 -2.98 23.72 -7.75
N LYS A 286 -3.08 24.71 -6.86
CA LYS A 286 -3.55 26.04 -7.28
C LYS A 286 -2.57 26.48 -8.36
N ASN A 287 -3.00 26.45 -9.62
CA ASN A 287 -2.46 27.37 -10.60
C ASN A 287 -3.05 28.71 -10.17
N ILE A 288 -2.24 29.48 -9.45
CA ILE A 288 -2.50 30.90 -9.23
C ILE A 288 -2.02 31.61 -10.50
#